data_AF-A0A087UK28-F1
#
_entry.id   AF-A0A087UK28-F1
#
_cell.length_a   1.000
_cell.length_b   1.000
_cell.length_c   1.000
_cell.angle_alpha   90.00
_cell.angle_beta   90.00
_cell.angle_gamma   90.00
#
_symmetry.space_group_name_H-M   'P 1'
#
loop_
_entity.id
_entity.type
_entity.pdbx_description
1 polymer ?
#
loop_
_entity_poly.entity_id
_entity_poly.type
_entity_poly.pdbx_seq_one_letter_code
_entity_poly.pdbx_strand_id
1 'polypeptide(L)' 'GTFLGLCCLLTGCESFEEAISLAEKGDSTKVDKLVRDIYGGSYPKFNLEGDIVASSFGNMTSKSRRATVKKEDLAR' A
#
# COMPACT_ATOMS: atom_id res chain seq x y z
N GLY A 1 -15.15 6.23 7.41
CA GLY A 1 -15.89 5.19 6.68
C GLY A 1 -14.97 4.36 5.82
N THR A 2 -14.46 4.93 4.73
CA THR A 2 -13.69 4.21 3.69
C THR A 2 -12.52 3.39 4.22
N PHE A 3 -11.67 3.99 5.06
CA PHE A 3 -10.51 3.30 5.66
C PHE A 3 -10.92 2.02 6.42
N LEU A 4 -11.81 2.16 7.42
CA LEU A 4 -12.27 1.04 8.23
C LEU A 4 -12.96 -0.03 7.37
N GLY A 5 -13.84 0.38 6.45
CA GLY A 5 -14.54 -0.56 5.57
C GLY A 5 -13.60 -1.37 4.68
N LEU A 6 -12.59 -0.73 4.08
CA LEU A 6 -11.59 -1.43 3.28
C LEU A 6 -10.68 -2.32 4.14
N CYS A 7 -10.29 -1.87 5.34
CA CYS A 7 -9.52 -2.70 6.27
C CYS A 7 -10.30 -3.96 6.65
N CYS A 8 -11.57 -3.85 7.04
CA CYS A 8 -12.42 -5.00 7.32
C CYS A 8 -12.47 -5.99 6.14
N LEU A 9 -12.63 -5.49 4.91
CA LEU A 9 -12.69 -6.34 3.72
C LEU A 9 -11.37 -7.03 3.38
N LEU A 10 -10.24 -6.35 3.56
CA LEU A 10 -8.94 -6.81 3.07
C LEU A 10 -8.12 -7.55 4.14
N THR A 11 -8.32 -7.24 5.41
CA THR A 11 -7.55 -7.82 6.52
C THR A 11 -8.42 -8.69 7.43
N GLY A 12 -9.74 -8.46 7.43
CA GLY A 12 -10.67 -9.12 8.34
C GLY A 12 -10.69 -8.53 9.75
N CYS A 13 -10.16 -7.32 9.97
CA CYS A 13 -10.29 -6.65 11.26
C CYS A 13 -11.74 -6.27 11.55
N GLU A 14 -12.13 -6.25 12.82
CA GLU A 14 -13.53 -6.02 13.24
C GLU A 14 -13.74 -4.67 13.93
N SER A 15 -12.66 -3.98 14.30
CA SER A 15 -12.70 -2.68 14.97
C SER A 15 -11.74 -1.68 14.35
N PHE A 16 -11.96 -0.40 14.67
CA PHE A 16 -11.06 0.67 14.26
C PHE A 16 -9.68 0.53 14.91
N GLU A 17 -9.64 0.16 16.18
CA GLU A 17 -8.42 -0.03 16.95
C GLU A 17 -7.56 -1.17 16.40
N GLU A 18 -8.18 -2.26 15.96
CA GLU A 18 -7.47 -3.37 15.30
C GLU A 18 -6.90 -2.93 13.94
N ALA A 19 -7.68 -2.18 13.15
CA ALA A 19 -7.20 -1.63 11.88
C ALA A 19 -5.97 -0.74 12.05
N ILE A 20 -5.98 0.14 13.07
CA ILE A 20 -4.83 0.98 13.42
C ILE A 20 -3.63 0.12 13.86
N SER A 21 -3.84 -0.88 14.72
CA SER A 21 -2.75 -1.75 15.18
C SER A 21 -2.10 -2.57 14.05
N LEU A 22 -2.88 -2.96 13.04
CA LEU A 22 -2.36 -3.59 11.82
C LEU A 22 -1.56 -2.60 10.99
N ALA A 23 -2.11 -1.39 10.76
CA ALA A 23 -1.47 -0.34 9.97
C ALA A 23 -0.13 0.10 10.57
N GLU A 24 0.04 0.11 11.89
CA GLU A 24 1.31 0.45 12.54
C GLU A 24 2.45 -0.52 12.21
N LYS A 25 2.13 -1.77 11.88
CA LYS A 25 3.10 -2.85 11.63
C LYS A 25 3.36 -3.08 10.14
N GLY A 26 2.63 -2.39 9.26
CA GLY A 26 2.66 -2.60 7.83
C GLY A 26 3.65 -1.71 7.08
N ASP A 27 3.93 -2.09 5.84
CA ASP A 27 4.72 -1.31 4.88
C ASP A 27 3.93 -1.14 3.57
N SER A 28 3.41 0.07 3.37
CA SER A 28 2.58 0.41 2.20
C SER A 28 3.35 0.32 0.89
N THR A 29 4.69 0.41 0.89
CA THR A 29 5.51 0.31 -0.34
C THR A 29 5.46 -1.07 -0.99
N LYS A 30 4.99 -2.09 -0.26
CA LYS A 30 4.74 -3.42 -0.83
C LYS A 30 3.44 -3.47 -1.62
N VAL A 31 2.47 -2.62 -1.29
CA VAL A 31 1.11 -2.54 -1.84
C VAL A 31 1.01 -1.46 -2.92
N ASP A 32 1.61 -0.31 -2.67
CA ASP A 32 1.61 0.87 -3.52
C ASP A 32 2.72 0.83 -4.55
N LYS A 33 2.41 1.29 -5.76
CA LYS A 33 3.41 1.47 -6.81
C LYS A 33 4.03 2.85 -6.68
N LEU A 34 5.35 2.91 -6.58
CA LEU A 34 6.10 4.15 -6.42
C LEU A 34 6.60 4.66 -7.78
N VAL A 35 6.98 5.93 -7.86
CA VAL A 35 7.56 6.54 -9.08
C VAL A 35 8.76 5.73 -9.56
N ARG A 36 9.63 5.29 -8.65
CA ARG A 36 10.79 4.45 -8.99
C ARG A 36 10.42 3.09 -9.59
N ASP A 37 9.24 2.55 -9.27
CA ASP A 37 8.79 1.27 -9.85
C ASP A 37 8.38 1.43 -11.32
N ILE A 38 8.09 2.66 -11.77
CA ILE A 38 7.72 2.99 -13.16
C ILE A 38 8.93 3.51 -13.93
N TYR A 39 9.72 4.39 -13.31
CA TYR A 39 10.79 5.13 -13.98
C TYR A 39 12.21 4.66 -13.62
N GLY A 40 12.35 3.67 -12.72
CA GLY A 40 13.66 3.19 -12.25
C GLY A 40 14.40 4.14 -11.29
N GLY A 41 13.76 5.23 -10.86
CA GLY A 41 14.32 6.26 -9.98
C GLY A 41 13.35 7.43 -9.81
N SER A 42 13.85 8.60 -9.42
CA SER A 42 13.08 9.86 -9.43
C SER A 42 12.72 10.26 -10.87
N TYR A 43 11.69 11.09 -11.04
CA TYR A 43 11.28 11.69 -12.31
C TYR A 43 11.48 13.21 -12.28
N PRO A 44 12.69 13.71 -12.63
CA PRO A 44 13.09 15.10 -12.39
C PRO A 44 12.31 16.14 -13.19
N LYS A 45 11.79 15.74 -14.37
CA LYS A 45 11.04 16.63 -15.27
C LYS A 45 9.85 17.31 -14.59
N PHE A 46 9.24 16.64 -13.61
CA PHE A 46 8.12 17.16 -12.83
C PHE A 46 8.42 17.20 -11.33
N ASN A 47 9.71 17.11 -10.96
CA ASN A 47 10.16 17.13 -9.56
C ASN A 47 9.46 16.07 -8.69
N LEU A 48 9.33 14.85 -9.21
CA LEU A 48 8.76 13.72 -8.47
C LEU A 48 9.88 12.81 -7.97
N GLU A 49 10.02 12.68 -6.65
CA GLU A 49 10.97 11.76 -6.05
C GLU A 49 10.56 10.29 -6.23
N GLY A 50 11.54 9.39 -6.26
CA GLY A 50 11.32 7.98 -6.55
C GLY A 50 10.47 7.24 -5.50
N ASP A 51 10.41 7.75 -4.27
CA ASP A 51 9.63 7.20 -3.16
C ASP A 51 8.18 7.71 -3.11
N ILE A 52 7.80 8.66 -3.97
CA ILE A 52 6.42 9.12 -4.10
C ILE A 52 5.53 7.99 -4.61
N VAL A 53 4.35 7.85 -4.00
CA VAL A 53 3.31 6.94 -4.49
C VAL A 53 2.79 7.44 -5.83
N ALA A 54 3.06 6.67 -6.89
CA ALA A 54 2.53 6.93 -8.23
C ALA A 54 1.13 6.34 -8.40
N SER A 55 0.84 5.22 -7.74
CA SER A 55 -0.49 4.57 -7.76
C SER A 55 -0.72 3.76 -6.49
N SER A 56 -1.68 4.20 -5.67
CA SER A 56 -2.14 3.47 -4.49
C SER A 56 -2.71 2.10 -4.87
N PHE A 57 -2.33 1.06 -4.15
CA PHE A 57 -2.63 -0.35 -4.46
C PHE A 57 -2.15 -0.82 -5.84
N GLY A 58 -1.30 -0.04 -6.52
CA GLY A 58 -0.89 -0.32 -7.89
C GLY A 58 -0.10 -1.62 -8.07
N ASN A 59 0.54 -2.13 -7.00
CA ASN A 59 1.20 -3.43 -7.03
C ASN A 59 0.24 -4.61 -6.88
N MET A 60 -0.97 -4.38 -6.36
CA MET A 60 -1.98 -5.42 -6.15
C MET A 60 -2.63 -5.91 -7.44
N THR A 61 -2.32 -5.31 -8.58
CA THR A 61 -2.67 -5.86 -9.90
C THR A 61 -1.88 -7.15 -10.21
N SER A 62 -0.66 -7.29 -9.68
CA SER A 62 0.19 -8.46 -9.86
C SER A 62 -0.17 -9.60 -8.91
N LYS A 63 -0.41 -10.81 -9.46
CA LYS A 63 -0.71 -12.01 -8.68
C LYS A 63 0.45 -12.40 -7.75
N SER A 64 1.70 -12.28 -8.21
CA SER A 64 2.87 -12.64 -7.39
C SER A 64 3.03 -11.69 -6.20
N ARG A 65 2.81 -10.38 -6.40
CA ARG A 65 2.89 -9.40 -5.30
C ARG A 65 1.76 -9.57 -4.31
N ARG A 66 0.54 -9.87 -4.77
CA ARG A 66 -0.59 -10.23 -3.88
C ARG A 66 -0.29 -11.45 -2.99
N ALA A 67 0.50 -12.41 -3.48
CA ALA A 67 0.84 -13.59 -2.69
C ALA A 67 1.88 -13.32 -1.58
N THR A 68 2.58 -12.18 -1.62
CA THR A 68 3.65 -11.85 -0.66
C THR A 68 3.28 -10.78 0.36
N VAL A 69 2.21 -10.00 0.10
CA VAL A 69 1.78 -8.95 1.04
C VAL A 69 1.11 -9.54 2.26
N LYS A 70 1.32 -8.89 3.40
CA LYS A 70 0.65 -9.25 4.65
C LYS A 70 -0.57 -8.36 4.86
N LYS A 71 -1.42 -8.74 5.82
CA LYS A 71 -2.61 -7.96 6.20
C LYS A 71 -2.22 -6.57 6.72
N GLU A 72 -1.14 -6.50 7.47
CA GLU A 72 -0.57 -5.27 8.01
C GLU A 72 -0.18 -4.31 6.88
N ASP A 73 0.44 -4.82 5.81
CA ASP A 73 0.84 -4.02 4.65
C ASP A 73 -0.38 -3.43 3.91
N LEU A 74 -1.52 -4.13 3.91
CA LEU A 74 -2.78 -3.68 3.30
C LEU A 74 -3.53 -2.65 4.14
N ALA A 75 -3.28 -2.61 5.46
CA ALA A 75 -3.87 -1.63 6.38
C ALA A 75 -3.04 -0.34 6.47
N ARG A 76 -1.76 -0.37 6.08
CA ARG A 76 -0.82 0.75 6.14
C ARG A 76 -1.09 1.83 5.10
#